data_AF-A0A962DY30-F1
#
_entry.id   AF-A0A962DY30-F1
#
_cell.length_a   1.000
_cell.length_b   1.000
_cell.length_c   1.000
_cell.angle_alpha   90.00
_cell.angle_beta   90.00
_cell.angle_gamma   90.00
#
_symmetry.space_group_name_H-M   'P 1'
#
loop_
_entity.id
_entity.type
_entity.pdbx_description
1 polymer ?
#
loop_
_entity_poly.entity_id
_entity_poly.type
_entity_poly.pdbx_seq_one_letter_code
_entity_poly.pdbx_strand_id
1 'polypeptide(L)'
;LRDAERLAEARRTVDLSPMGAAAITTSGFPLDRARVAELLGFAAPTGNSYGSIATVDYITAPYSAIELIFLHLGRPIQDLQFWTSFEVGQIHVPNAFVQISSIMPQKRNPVPIEHLRHLASQTMARARMMLDIVHNTPFTDMNDSEGETQVTGLVTFETAARVLDLMTALLPALTVDGTRVAENIRRSCATVTELADSLV
;
A
#
# COMPACT_ATOMS: atom_id res chain seq x y z
N LEU A 1 -9.74 5.20 2.08
CA LEU A 1 -10.89 4.66 2.85
C LEU A 1 -11.10 3.18 2.56
N ARG A 2 -11.55 2.78 1.37
CA ARG A 2 -11.70 1.34 1.00
C ARG A 2 -10.44 0.51 1.22
N ASP A 3 -9.27 1.08 0.95
CA ASP A 3 -8.01 0.36 1.19
C ASP A 3 -7.67 0.20 2.68
N ALA A 4 -8.12 1.12 3.55
CA ALA A 4 -8.01 0.96 4.99
C ALA A 4 -8.97 -0.13 5.50
N GLU A 5 -10.17 -0.23 4.93
CA GLU A 5 -11.11 -1.33 5.21
C GLU A 5 -10.52 -2.68 4.79
N ARG A 6 -9.85 -2.75 3.63
CA ARG A 6 -9.12 -3.95 3.19
C ARG A 6 -8.03 -4.35 4.17
N LEU A 7 -7.25 -3.39 4.66
CA LEU A 7 -6.21 -3.66 5.65
C LEU A 7 -6.83 -4.12 6.99
N ALA A 8 -7.96 -3.54 7.39
CA ALA A 8 -8.69 -3.95 8.58
C ALA A 8 -9.28 -5.36 8.44
N GLU A 9 -9.74 -5.76 7.25
CA GLU A 9 -10.17 -7.13 6.96
C GLU A 9 -8.98 -8.09 6.98
N ALA A 10 -7.88 -7.73 6.33
CA ALA A 10 -6.65 -8.53 6.38
C ALA A 10 -6.17 -8.75 7.81
N ARG A 11 -6.28 -7.72 8.67
CA ARG A 11 -6.01 -7.84 10.10
C ARG A 11 -6.93 -8.86 10.77
N ARG A 12 -8.24 -8.84 10.51
CA ARG A 12 -9.18 -9.82 11.09
C ARG A 12 -8.83 -11.25 10.70
N THR A 13 -8.36 -11.47 9.46
CA THR A 13 -7.91 -12.79 9.00
C THR A 13 -6.68 -13.29 9.79
N VAL A 14 -5.67 -12.43 10.00
CA VAL A 14 -4.44 -12.83 10.72
C VAL A 14 -4.60 -12.83 12.25
N ASP A 15 -5.72 -12.33 12.78
CA ASP A 15 -6.01 -12.25 14.21
C ASP A 15 -6.65 -13.54 14.78
N LEU A 16 -6.42 -14.67 14.10
CA LEU A 16 -6.87 -16.00 14.54
C LEU A 16 -5.67 -16.89 14.89
N SER A 17 -5.73 -17.54 16.06
CA SER A 17 -4.62 -18.35 16.57
C SER A 17 -4.59 -19.76 15.98
N PRO A 18 -3.51 -20.18 15.30
CA PRO A 18 -3.32 -21.55 14.85
C PRO A 18 -2.88 -22.50 15.98
N MET A 19 -2.57 -21.97 17.16
CA MET A 19 -1.98 -22.74 18.26
C MET A 19 -2.89 -23.89 18.71
N GLY A 20 -2.27 -25.05 18.96
CA GLY A 20 -2.96 -26.30 19.29
C GLY A 20 -3.38 -27.14 18.08
N ALA A 21 -3.18 -26.67 16.83
CA ALA A 21 -3.39 -27.49 15.63
C ALA A 21 -2.35 -28.61 15.45
N ALA A 22 -1.17 -28.47 16.07
CA ALA A 22 -0.03 -29.38 15.92
C ALA A 22 0.29 -29.62 14.43
N ALA A 23 0.76 -30.82 14.05
CA ALA A 23 1.10 -31.11 12.66
C ALA A 23 -0.12 -31.18 11.72
N ILE A 24 -1.29 -31.62 12.21
CA ILE A 24 -2.55 -31.70 11.42
C ILE A 24 -3.77 -32.05 12.30
N THR A 25 -3.62 -32.95 13.28
CA THR A 25 -4.74 -33.55 14.04
C THR A 25 -4.92 -32.99 15.45
N THR A 26 -4.50 -31.76 15.69
CA THR A 26 -4.49 -31.10 17.01
C THR A 26 -3.55 -31.75 18.02
N SER A 27 -3.35 -31.07 19.15
CA SER A 27 -2.55 -31.57 20.28
C SER A 27 -3.16 -32.82 20.91
N GLY A 28 -2.32 -33.78 21.30
CA GLY A 28 -2.74 -34.93 22.12
C GLY A 28 -3.01 -34.57 23.59
N PHE A 29 -2.69 -33.35 24.01
CA PHE A 29 -3.01 -32.82 25.34
C PHE A 29 -4.38 -32.14 25.34
N PRO A 30 -5.14 -32.16 26.45
CA PRO A 30 -6.43 -31.49 26.57
C PRO A 30 -6.24 -29.97 26.74
N LEU A 31 -5.78 -29.30 25.68
CA LEU A 31 -5.55 -27.86 25.65
C LEU A 31 -6.86 -27.10 25.45
N ASP A 32 -7.06 -26.04 26.24
CA ASP A 32 -8.05 -25.02 25.93
C ASP A 32 -7.46 -24.03 24.90
N ARG A 33 -7.81 -24.23 23.62
CA ARG A 33 -7.35 -23.36 22.53
C ARG A 33 -7.89 -21.93 22.62
N ALA A 34 -9.07 -21.73 23.23
CA ALA A 34 -9.60 -20.38 23.45
C ALA A 34 -8.76 -19.64 24.49
N ARG A 35 -8.39 -20.33 25.58
CA ARG A 35 -7.46 -19.78 26.58
C ARG A 35 -6.08 -19.47 26.00
N VAL A 36 -5.56 -20.32 25.11
CA VAL A 36 -4.28 -20.06 24.42
C VAL A 36 -4.39 -18.84 23.50
N ALA A 37 -5.45 -18.73 22.71
CA ALA A 37 -5.68 -17.56 21.85
C ALA A 37 -5.75 -16.26 22.66
N GLU A 38 -6.51 -16.26 23.76
CA GLU A 38 -6.61 -15.13 24.69
C GLU A 38 -5.25 -14.74 25.27
N LEU A 39 -4.47 -15.72 25.76
CA LEU A 39 -3.15 -15.47 26.35
C LEU A 39 -2.13 -14.90 25.35
N LEU A 40 -2.28 -15.23 24.06
CA LEU A 40 -1.43 -14.74 22.97
C LEU A 40 -1.96 -13.44 22.34
N GLY A 41 -3.14 -12.97 22.75
CA GLY A 41 -3.75 -11.74 22.24
C GLY A 41 -4.47 -11.86 20.90
N PHE A 42 -4.80 -13.09 20.47
CA PHE A 42 -5.64 -13.32 19.29
C PHE A 42 -7.13 -13.21 19.62
N ALA A 43 -7.95 -12.87 18.64
CA ALA A 43 -9.40 -12.78 18.81
C ALA A 43 -10.07 -14.13 19.09
N ALA A 44 -9.59 -15.20 18.44
CA ALA A 44 -10.14 -16.55 18.57
C ALA A 44 -9.16 -17.61 18.02
N PRO A 45 -9.31 -18.90 18.34
CA PRO A 45 -8.61 -19.97 17.63
C PRO A 45 -9.16 -20.14 16.21
N THR A 46 -8.32 -20.62 15.29
CA THR A 46 -8.75 -21.08 13.97
C THR A 46 -9.71 -22.27 14.07
N GLY A 47 -10.69 -22.34 13.14
CA GLY A 47 -11.75 -23.35 13.16
C GLY A 47 -11.36 -24.75 12.67
N ASN A 48 -10.24 -24.90 11.96
CA ASN A 48 -9.79 -26.17 11.38
C ASN A 48 -8.28 -26.35 11.57
N SER A 49 -7.86 -27.49 12.12
CA SER A 49 -6.45 -27.77 12.40
C SER A 49 -5.62 -27.96 11.14
N TYR A 50 -6.16 -28.62 10.12
CA TYR A 50 -5.49 -28.75 8.83
C TYR A 50 -5.35 -27.39 8.13
N GLY A 51 -6.40 -26.57 8.16
CA GLY A 51 -6.36 -25.21 7.63
C GLY A 51 -5.33 -24.33 8.35
N SER A 52 -5.12 -24.55 9.65
CA SER A 52 -4.13 -23.79 10.44
C SER A 52 -2.68 -23.97 9.99
N ILE A 53 -2.38 -25.10 9.34
CA ILE A 53 -1.03 -25.45 8.88
C ILE A 53 -0.90 -25.51 7.36
N ALA A 54 -2.03 -25.52 6.64
CA ALA A 54 -2.06 -25.65 5.18
C ALA A 54 -2.54 -24.40 4.44
N THR A 55 -3.23 -23.46 5.11
CA THR A 55 -3.70 -22.23 4.45
C THR A 55 -2.62 -21.17 4.45
N VAL A 56 -2.64 -20.33 3.41
CA VAL A 56 -1.73 -19.19 3.24
C VAL A 56 -2.46 -17.86 3.40
N ASP A 57 -3.63 -17.85 4.03
CA ASP A 57 -4.46 -16.64 4.22
C ASP A 57 -3.72 -15.56 5.03
N TYR A 58 -2.78 -15.98 5.88
CA TYR A 58 -1.91 -15.07 6.62
C TYR A 58 -0.89 -14.33 5.74
N ILE A 59 -0.66 -14.80 4.52
CA ILE A 59 0.13 -14.15 3.47
C ILE A 59 -0.82 -13.42 2.52
N THR A 60 -1.76 -14.14 1.93
CA THR A 60 -2.59 -13.59 0.85
C THR A 60 -3.42 -12.39 1.33
N ALA A 61 -4.00 -12.44 2.53
CA ALA A 61 -4.81 -11.33 3.03
C ALA A 61 -4.03 -10.01 3.18
N PRO A 62 -2.91 -9.93 3.93
CA PRO A 62 -2.16 -8.68 4.07
C PRO A 62 -1.49 -8.25 2.76
N TYR A 63 -0.89 -9.16 1.99
CA TYR A 63 -0.16 -8.76 0.78
C TYR A 63 -1.11 -8.35 -0.36
N SER A 64 -2.29 -8.95 -0.50
CA SER A 64 -3.30 -8.45 -1.44
C SER A 64 -3.82 -7.06 -1.04
N ALA A 65 -3.99 -6.79 0.26
CA ALA A 65 -4.37 -5.46 0.73
C ALA A 65 -3.29 -4.42 0.41
N ILE A 66 -2.02 -4.74 0.67
CA ILE A 66 -0.88 -3.88 0.35
C ILE A 66 -0.77 -3.66 -1.16
N GLU A 67 -0.82 -4.72 -1.97
CA GLU A 67 -0.74 -4.60 -3.42
C GLU A 67 -1.74 -3.58 -3.96
N LEU A 68 -3.00 -3.68 -3.52
CA LEU A 68 -4.06 -2.77 -3.94
C LEU A 68 -3.88 -1.34 -3.41
N ILE A 69 -3.45 -1.16 -2.15
CA ILE A 69 -3.09 0.17 -1.62
C ILE A 69 -2.08 0.85 -2.56
N PHE A 70 -1.00 0.15 -2.89
CA PHE A 70 0.11 0.73 -3.65
C PHE A 70 -0.18 0.85 -5.15
N LEU A 71 -1.06 0.01 -5.70
CA LEU A 71 -1.65 0.19 -7.02
C LEU A 71 -2.47 1.50 -7.06
N HIS A 72 -3.34 1.73 -6.09
CA HIS A 72 -4.18 2.93 -6.06
C HIS A 72 -3.37 4.20 -5.80
N LEU A 73 -2.32 4.14 -4.98
CA LEU A 73 -1.43 5.28 -4.72
C LEU A 73 -0.66 5.74 -5.96
N GLY A 74 -0.48 4.88 -6.96
CA GLY A 74 0.22 5.26 -8.20
C GLY A 74 -0.41 6.46 -8.91
N ARG A 75 -1.75 6.56 -8.91
CA ARG A 75 -2.50 7.65 -9.56
C ARG A 75 -2.25 9.02 -8.92
N PRO A 76 -2.50 9.24 -7.61
CA PRO A 76 -2.23 10.53 -6.99
C PRO A 76 -0.75 10.90 -7.02
N ILE A 77 0.18 9.93 -6.94
CA ILE A 77 1.61 10.22 -7.10
C ILE A 77 1.92 10.74 -8.51
N GLN A 78 1.33 10.14 -9.54
CA GLN A 78 1.48 10.59 -10.91
C GLN A 78 0.86 11.98 -11.13
N ASP A 79 -0.31 12.24 -10.54
CA ASP A 79 -0.97 13.54 -10.63
C ASP A 79 -0.13 14.63 -9.94
N LEU A 80 0.46 14.35 -8.77
CA LEU A 80 1.40 15.25 -8.10
C LEU A 80 2.63 15.55 -8.97
N GLN A 81 3.20 14.53 -9.63
CA GLN A 81 4.32 14.73 -10.56
C GLN A 81 3.92 15.64 -11.72
N PHE A 82 2.72 15.45 -12.27
CA PHE A 82 2.21 16.27 -13.36
C PHE A 82 1.93 17.72 -12.92
N TRP A 83 1.23 17.92 -11.80
CA TRP A 83 0.86 19.26 -11.31
C TRP A 83 2.04 20.10 -10.82
N THR A 84 3.14 19.47 -10.44
CA THR A 84 4.40 20.14 -10.06
C THR A 84 5.37 20.35 -11.23
N SER A 85 5.05 19.83 -12.42
CA SER A 85 5.87 20.05 -13.62
C SER A 85 5.96 21.53 -13.98
N PHE A 86 7.02 21.92 -14.69
CA PHE A 86 7.24 23.31 -15.09
C PHE A 86 6.13 23.81 -16.04
N GLU A 87 5.66 22.93 -16.93
CA GLU A 87 4.64 23.19 -17.92
C GLU A 87 3.28 23.46 -17.26
N VAL A 88 2.94 22.71 -16.19
CA VAL A 88 1.65 22.80 -15.50
C VAL A 88 1.70 23.82 -14.35
N GLY A 89 2.62 23.64 -13.41
CA GLY A 89 2.93 24.58 -12.32
C GLY A 89 1.80 24.87 -11.34
N GLN A 90 0.82 23.98 -11.18
CA GLN A 90 -0.36 24.21 -10.34
C GLN A 90 -0.09 24.00 -8.84
N ILE A 91 0.94 23.20 -8.52
CA ILE A 91 1.33 22.92 -7.14
C ILE A 91 2.75 23.42 -6.91
N HIS A 92 2.92 24.19 -5.84
CA HIS A 92 4.22 24.62 -5.35
C HIS A 92 4.69 23.71 -4.20
N VAL A 93 5.90 23.19 -4.37
CA VAL A 93 6.59 22.33 -3.40
C VAL A 93 7.63 23.19 -2.65
N PRO A 94 7.63 23.21 -1.31
CA PRO A 94 8.52 24.10 -0.55
C PRO A 94 9.96 23.60 -0.59
N ASN A 95 10.91 24.52 -0.35
CA ASN A 95 12.34 24.27 -0.54
C ASN A 95 12.88 23.07 0.25
N ALA A 96 12.31 22.75 1.40
CA ALA A 96 12.71 21.59 2.21
C ALA A 96 12.53 20.24 1.47
N PHE A 97 11.66 20.20 0.46
CA PHE A 97 11.36 19.01 -0.36
C PHE A 97 11.86 19.15 -1.80
N VAL A 98 12.73 20.12 -2.08
CA VAL A 98 13.22 20.39 -3.44
C VAL A 98 14.73 20.25 -3.48
N GLN A 99 15.23 19.48 -4.45
CA GLN A 99 16.64 19.50 -4.82
C GLN A 99 16.85 20.44 -6.00
N ILE A 100 17.95 21.20 -5.97
CA ILE A 100 18.37 22.08 -7.06
C ILE A 100 19.36 21.36 -7.99
N SER A 101 19.38 21.75 -9.26
CA SER A 101 20.40 21.27 -10.19
C SER A 101 21.72 22.00 -9.96
N SER A 102 22.84 21.28 -10.11
CA SER A 102 24.19 21.85 -10.05
C SER A 102 24.52 22.80 -11.20
N ILE A 103 23.90 22.63 -12.38
CA ILE A 103 24.13 23.46 -13.58
C ILE A 103 23.01 24.47 -13.85
N MET A 104 21.80 24.20 -13.36
CA MET A 104 20.63 25.07 -13.51
C MET A 104 20.08 25.48 -12.13
N PRO A 105 20.58 26.56 -11.52
CA PRO A 105 20.19 26.98 -10.16
C PRO A 105 18.68 27.19 -9.97
N GLN A 106 17.97 27.54 -11.04
CA GLN A 106 16.52 27.72 -11.05
C GLN A 106 15.72 26.42 -11.17
N LYS A 107 16.35 25.30 -11.57
CA LYS A 107 15.66 24.02 -11.77
C LYS A 107 15.35 23.38 -10.41
N ARG A 108 14.06 23.35 -10.07
CA ARG A 108 13.49 22.75 -8.86
C ARG A 108 13.05 21.32 -9.16
N ASN A 109 13.57 20.34 -8.43
CA ASN A 109 13.18 18.94 -8.56
C ASN A 109 12.45 18.48 -7.27
N PRO A 110 11.13 18.21 -7.33
CA PRO A 110 10.34 17.63 -6.24
C PRO A 110 10.70 16.17 -5.93
N VAL A 111 11.94 15.92 -5.54
CA VAL A 111 12.52 14.57 -5.38
C VAL A 111 11.68 13.63 -4.49
N PRO A 112 10.99 14.09 -3.43
CA PRO A 112 10.05 13.24 -2.69
C PRO A 112 8.99 12.56 -3.56
N ILE A 113 8.45 13.24 -4.57
CA ILE A 113 7.44 12.67 -5.48
C ILE A 113 8.05 11.55 -6.32
N GLU A 114 9.30 11.71 -6.78
CA GLU A 114 10.04 10.67 -7.49
C GLU A 114 10.30 9.44 -6.61
N HIS A 115 10.68 9.68 -5.34
CA HIS A 115 10.87 8.63 -4.34
C HIS A 115 9.57 7.89 -4.03
N LEU A 116 8.47 8.63 -3.85
CA LEU A 116 7.13 8.04 -3.67
C LEU A 116 6.79 7.10 -4.82
N ARG A 117 6.99 7.55 -6.07
CA ARG A 117 6.70 6.74 -7.26
C ARG A 117 7.52 5.45 -7.28
N HIS A 118 8.83 5.55 -7.06
CA HIS A 118 9.71 4.39 -7.09
C HIS A 118 9.43 3.40 -5.95
N LEU A 119 9.32 3.89 -4.71
CA LEU A 119 9.08 3.04 -3.53
C LEU A 119 7.69 2.41 -3.55
N ALA A 120 6.68 3.12 -4.09
CA ALA A 120 5.34 2.55 -4.26
C ALA A 120 5.35 1.38 -5.25
N SER A 121 6.02 1.53 -6.40
CA SER A 121 6.18 0.42 -7.35
C SER A 121 6.91 -0.78 -6.74
N GLN A 122 7.98 -0.54 -5.98
CA GLN A 122 8.69 -1.64 -5.30
C GLN A 122 7.79 -2.36 -4.29
N THR A 123 7.02 -1.61 -3.52
CA THR A 123 6.11 -2.17 -2.49
C THR A 123 5.02 -3.02 -3.14
N MET A 124 4.38 -2.50 -4.20
CA MET A 124 3.41 -3.26 -4.98
C MET A 124 4.01 -4.54 -5.57
N ALA A 125 5.21 -4.46 -6.15
CA ALA A 125 5.86 -5.60 -6.77
C ALA A 125 6.24 -6.70 -5.75
N ARG A 126 6.76 -6.32 -4.58
CA ARG A 126 7.06 -7.28 -3.50
C ARG A 126 5.79 -7.91 -2.94
N ALA A 127 4.73 -7.14 -2.74
CA ALA A 127 3.44 -7.68 -2.31
C ALA A 127 2.90 -8.71 -3.32
N ARG A 128 2.96 -8.40 -4.61
CA ARG A 128 2.59 -9.35 -5.68
C ARG A 128 3.47 -10.60 -5.69
N MET A 129 4.78 -10.45 -5.54
CA MET A 129 5.72 -11.57 -5.45
C MET A 129 5.30 -12.56 -4.34
N MET A 130 4.86 -12.07 -3.19
CA MET A 130 4.41 -12.94 -2.09
C MET A 130 3.17 -13.77 -2.49
N LEU A 131 2.26 -13.19 -3.27
CA LEU A 131 1.10 -13.91 -3.81
C LEU A 131 1.53 -14.95 -4.86
N ASP A 132 2.47 -14.58 -5.72
CA ASP A 132 3.00 -15.46 -6.76
C ASP A 132 3.77 -16.65 -6.17
N ILE A 133 4.51 -16.47 -5.07
CA ILE A 133 5.23 -17.55 -4.40
C ILE A 133 4.26 -18.63 -3.88
N VAL A 134 3.11 -18.23 -3.33
CA VAL A 134 2.16 -19.18 -2.71
C VAL A 134 1.14 -19.79 -3.68
N HIS A 135 1.11 -19.38 -4.96
CA HIS A 135 0.01 -19.74 -5.87
C HIS A 135 -0.14 -21.25 -6.15
N ASN A 136 0.96 -22.01 -6.06
CA ASN A 136 1.02 -23.43 -6.36
C ASN A 136 1.60 -24.28 -5.21
N THR A 137 1.54 -23.76 -3.98
CA THR A 137 2.01 -24.53 -2.82
C THR A 137 1.01 -25.64 -2.51
N PRO A 138 1.43 -26.91 -2.38
CA PRO A 138 0.54 -27.98 -1.94
C PRO A 138 -0.08 -27.66 -0.59
N PHE A 139 -1.26 -28.21 -0.31
CA PHE A 139 -1.78 -28.21 1.05
C PHE A 139 -0.88 -29.06 1.96
N THR A 140 -0.88 -28.77 3.25
CA THR A 140 0.04 -29.19 4.35
C THR A 140 1.10 -28.13 4.66
N ASP A 141 1.97 -28.44 5.62
CA ASP A 141 3.06 -27.59 6.08
C ASP A 141 4.20 -27.54 5.05
N MET A 142 4.24 -26.47 4.24
CA MET A 142 5.19 -26.28 3.15
C MET A 142 6.15 -25.13 3.44
N ASN A 143 7.43 -25.32 3.11
CA ASN A 143 8.49 -24.33 3.38
C ASN A 143 8.55 -23.19 2.34
N ASP A 144 7.79 -23.27 1.23
CA ASP A 144 7.79 -22.26 0.16
C ASP A 144 7.47 -20.84 0.68
N SER A 145 6.59 -20.76 1.68
CA SER A 145 6.21 -19.52 2.36
C SER A 145 7.17 -19.08 3.48
N GLU A 146 8.25 -19.82 3.73
CA GLU A 146 9.15 -19.63 4.88
C GLU A 146 10.51 -19.03 4.50
N GLY A 147 11.36 -18.80 5.50
CA GLY A 147 12.74 -18.36 5.32
C GLY A 147 12.87 -17.05 4.53
N GLU A 148 13.55 -17.12 3.38
CA GLU A 148 13.83 -15.97 2.52
C GLU A 148 12.55 -15.28 1.99
N THR A 149 11.48 -16.06 1.77
CA THR A 149 10.17 -15.55 1.36
C THR A 149 9.60 -14.61 2.43
N GLN A 150 9.60 -15.02 3.70
CA GLN A 150 9.09 -14.15 4.78
C GLN A 150 9.97 -12.93 5.00
N VAL A 151 11.30 -13.09 4.96
CA VAL A 151 12.22 -11.95 5.11
C VAL A 151 11.95 -10.90 4.04
N THR A 152 11.78 -11.33 2.78
CA THR A 152 11.44 -10.43 1.67
C THR A 152 10.06 -9.79 1.85
N GLY A 153 9.08 -10.57 2.30
CA GLY A 153 7.75 -10.10 2.62
C GLY A 153 7.73 -9.01 3.69
N LEU A 154 8.46 -9.19 4.79
CA LEU A 154 8.52 -8.24 5.91
C LEU A 154 9.06 -6.86 5.49
N VAL A 155 10.05 -6.82 4.60
CA VAL A 155 10.60 -5.57 4.02
C VAL A 155 9.53 -4.77 3.27
N THR A 156 8.48 -5.42 2.77
CA THR A 156 7.35 -4.76 2.12
C THR A 156 6.63 -3.81 3.08
N PHE A 157 6.41 -4.22 4.33
CA PHE A 157 5.73 -3.38 5.33
C PHE A 157 6.58 -2.16 5.71
N GLU A 158 7.89 -2.33 5.86
CA GLU A 158 8.81 -1.23 6.15
C GLU A 158 8.83 -0.21 5.00
N THR A 159 8.90 -0.69 3.76
CA THR A 159 8.87 0.19 2.58
C THR A 159 7.52 0.88 2.46
N ALA A 160 6.42 0.16 2.73
CA ALA A 160 5.08 0.72 2.72
C ALA A 160 4.92 1.86 3.73
N ALA A 161 5.36 1.65 4.97
CA ALA A 161 5.34 2.66 6.02
C ALA A 161 6.11 3.92 5.61
N ARG A 162 7.32 3.75 5.04
CA ARG A 162 8.13 4.88 4.56
C ARG A 162 7.44 5.71 3.46
N VAL A 163 6.70 5.06 2.55
CA VAL A 163 5.93 5.79 1.54
C VAL A 163 4.82 6.61 2.20
N LEU A 164 4.07 6.01 3.13
CA LEU A 164 2.98 6.68 3.84
C LEU A 164 3.50 7.84 4.71
N ASP A 165 4.62 7.67 5.40
CA ASP A 165 5.28 8.72 6.18
C ASP A 165 5.70 9.89 5.28
N LEU A 166 6.31 9.58 4.12
CA LEU A 166 6.72 10.59 3.16
C LEU A 166 5.52 11.34 2.57
N MET A 167 4.42 10.66 2.26
CA MET A 167 3.17 11.30 1.83
C MET A 167 2.61 12.21 2.93
N THR A 168 2.62 11.75 4.17
CA THR A 168 2.10 12.48 5.34
C THR A 168 2.91 13.74 5.62
N ALA A 169 4.23 13.71 5.39
CA ALA A 169 5.08 14.89 5.48
C ALA A 169 4.91 15.85 4.28
N LEU A 170 4.80 15.31 3.05
CA LEU A 170 4.76 16.09 1.83
C LEU A 170 3.43 16.82 1.64
N LEU A 171 2.30 16.10 1.71
CA LEU A 171 0.99 16.63 1.31
C LEU A 171 0.58 17.92 2.05
N PRO A 172 0.71 18.02 3.39
CA PRO A 172 0.35 19.24 4.10
C PRO A 172 1.26 20.44 3.79
N ALA A 173 2.47 20.18 3.26
CA ALA A 173 3.44 21.21 2.94
C ALA A 173 3.25 21.80 1.53
N LEU A 174 2.44 21.15 0.68
CA LEU A 174 2.15 21.62 -0.67
C LEU A 174 1.22 22.85 -0.63
N THR A 175 1.41 23.75 -1.59
CA THR A 175 0.51 24.90 -1.79
C THR A 175 0.03 24.94 -3.22
N VAL A 176 -1.23 25.34 -3.43
CA VAL A 176 -1.83 25.46 -4.77
C VAL A 176 -1.63 26.87 -5.28
N ASP A 177 -1.10 27.01 -6.50
CA ASP A 177 -1.05 28.30 -7.20
C ASP A 177 -2.38 28.56 -7.91
N GLY A 178 -3.27 29.27 -7.23
CA GLY A 178 -4.59 29.62 -7.76
C GLY A 178 -4.53 30.45 -9.06
N THR A 179 -3.49 31.27 -9.24
CA THR A 179 -3.32 32.08 -10.45
C THR A 179 -3.02 31.18 -11.64
N ARG A 180 -2.08 30.23 -11.46
CA ARG A 180 -1.72 29.25 -12.49
C ARG A 180 -2.87 28.30 -12.83
N VAL A 181 -3.61 27.85 -11.81
CA VAL A 181 -4.83 27.04 -12.02
C VAL A 181 -5.86 27.81 -12.87
N ALA A 182 -6.15 29.07 -12.54
CA ALA A 182 -7.10 29.89 -13.29
C ALA A 182 -6.64 30.19 -14.73
N GLU A 183 -5.34 30.38 -14.96
CA GLU A 183 -4.78 30.51 -16.30
C GLU A 183 -4.98 29.24 -17.14
N ASN A 184 -4.66 28.08 -16.58
CA ASN A 184 -4.81 26.78 -17.27
C ASN A 184 -6.28 26.50 -17.62
N ILE A 185 -7.22 26.78 -16.71
CA ILE A 185 -8.66 26.62 -16.95
C ILE A 185 -9.14 27.53 -18.08
N ARG A 186 -8.77 28.81 -18.07
CA ARG A 186 -9.19 29.76 -19.14
C ARG A 186 -8.73 29.35 -20.54
N ARG A 187 -7.61 28.63 -20.64
CA ARG A 187 -7.07 28.12 -21.91
C ARG A 187 -7.69 26.80 -22.37
N SER A 188 -8.49 26.13 -21.54
CA SER A 188 -9.01 24.79 -21.79
C SER A 188 -10.30 24.74 -22.60
N CYS A 189 -10.98 25.88 -22.79
CA CYS A 189 -12.34 25.95 -23.36
C CYS A 189 -13.37 25.05 -22.65
N ALA A 190 -13.15 24.70 -21.38
CA ALA A 190 -14.02 23.78 -20.62
C ALA A 190 -15.50 24.23 -20.53
N THR A 191 -15.78 25.52 -20.73
CA THR A 191 -17.13 26.09 -20.72
C THR A 191 -17.91 25.86 -22.03
N VAL A 192 -17.32 25.21 -23.03
CA VAL A 192 -18.01 24.94 -24.30
C VAL A 192 -19.22 24.03 -24.13
N THR A 193 -19.17 23.10 -23.18
CA THR A 193 -20.32 22.22 -22.86
C THR A 193 -21.49 23.05 -22.32
N GLU A 194 -21.24 23.97 -21.38
CA GLU A 194 -22.28 24.88 -20.85
C GLU A 194 -22.87 25.78 -21.94
N LEU A 195 -22.03 26.24 -22.88
CA LEU A 195 -22.50 27.00 -24.04
C LEU A 195 -23.42 26.14 -24.93
N ALA A 196 -23.05 24.88 -25.18
CA ALA A 196 -23.87 23.97 -25.95
C ALA A 196 -25.23 23.72 -25.26
N ASP A 197 -25.22 23.46 -23.96
CA ASP A 197 -26.43 23.25 -23.16
C ASP A 197 -27.33 24.49 -23.13
N SER A 198 -26.74 25.70 -23.14
CA SER A 198 -27.51 26.96 -23.18
C SER A 198 -28.20 27.24 -24.52
N LEU A 199 -27.78 26.57 -25.60
CA LEU A 199 -28.34 26.74 -26.94
C LEU A 199 -29.46 25.73 -27.28
N VAL A 200 -29.62 24.68 -26.48
CA VAL A 200 -30.66 23.64 -26.60
C VAL A 200 -31.91 24.06 -25.84
#